data_AF-A0A804LC71-F1
#
_entry.id   AF-A0A804LC71-F1
#
_cell.length_a   1.000
_cell.length_b   1.000
_cell.length_c   1.000
_cell.angle_alpha   90.00
_cell.angle_beta   90.00
_cell.angle_gamma   90.00
#
_symmetry.space_group_name_H-M   'P 1'
#
loop_
_entity.id
_entity.type
_entity.pdbx_description
1 polymer ?
#
loop_
_entity_poly.entity_id
_entity_poly.type
_entity_poly.pdbx_seq_one_letter_code
_entity_poly.pdbx_strand_id
1 'polypeptide(L)'
;MPSLLFNDDDLPDAAAGKPSTAIIGGSTERDAYLAKIVSEKRLSLITAWEESQKARADNRAAKKLAFITSWENAKKAEMEAELRKIEEQLQKKKAAYEEKLKNKLAMLHRTAEERRAQTEARRGEETILAEEMAAKYRAKGEGPTKLFGLLKA
;
A
#
# COMPACT_ATOMS: atom_id res chain seq x y z
N MET A 1 -35.70 48.81 -11.99
CA MET A 1 -35.65 49.35 -13.36
C MET A 1 -35.17 48.23 -14.26
N PRO A 2 -35.90 47.82 -15.32
CA PRO A 2 -37.17 48.35 -15.86
C PRO A 2 -38.38 47.58 -15.25
N SER A 3 -39.54 48.10 -14.85
CA SER A 3 -40.48 49.13 -15.36
C SER A 3 -40.94 48.89 -16.79
N LEU A 4 -42.14 48.32 -16.96
CA LEU A 4 -43.19 48.57 -17.98
C LEU A 4 -44.27 47.48 -17.76
N LEU A 5 -45.57 47.66 -17.85
CA LEU A 5 -46.47 48.80 -17.94
C LEU A 5 -47.85 48.17 -17.68
N PHE A 6 -48.57 48.79 -16.76
CA PHE A 6 -50.02 48.78 -16.67
C PHE A 6 -50.69 48.88 -18.06
N ASN A 7 -51.74 48.07 -18.27
CA ASN A 7 -52.84 48.39 -19.18
C ASN A 7 -54.11 47.76 -18.57
N ASP A 8 -54.80 48.56 -17.75
CA ASP A 8 -56.25 48.46 -17.60
C ASP A 8 -56.86 49.09 -18.86
N ASP A 9 -57.62 48.32 -19.63
CA ASP A 9 -58.73 48.78 -20.48
C ASP A 9 -59.26 47.58 -21.28
N ASP A 10 -60.38 47.01 -20.80
CA ASP A 10 -61.58 46.71 -21.60
C ASP A 10 -62.49 45.77 -20.80
N LEU A 11 -63.35 46.38 -19.98
CA LEU A 11 -64.62 45.79 -19.61
C LEU A 11 -65.62 46.11 -20.71
N PRO A 12 -66.39 45.12 -21.20
CA PRO A 12 -67.77 45.44 -21.51
C PRO A 12 -68.75 44.51 -20.79
N ASP A 13 -69.59 45.19 -20.03
CA ASP A 13 -71.04 45.08 -20.02
C ASP A 13 -71.72 43.89 -19.31
N ALA A 14 -72.60 44.27 -18.40
CA ALA A 14 -73.43 43.40 -17.60
C ALA A 14 -74.62 42.93 -18.43
N ALA A 15 -74.63 41.64 -18.81
CA ALA A 15 -75.83 40.96 -19.26
C ALA A 15 -76.31 39.96 -18.20
N ALA A 16 -77.30 40.40 -17.42
CA ALA A 16 -78.09 39.54 -16.55
C ALA A 16 -78.83 38.46 -17.37
N GLY A 17 -78.43 37.19 -17.18
CA GLY A 17 -79.05 36.02 -17.79
C GLY A 17 -79.26 34.90 -16.76
N LYS A 18 -80.39 34.96 -16.05
CA LYS A 18 -81.17 33.89 -15.38
C LYS A 18 -80.42 32.70 -14.71
N PRO A 19 -80.60 32.47 -13.40
CA PRO A 19 -80.19 31.24 -12.75
C PRO A 19 -81.28 30.18 -12.93
N SER A 20 -81.05 29.16 -13.77
CA SER A 20 -81.64 27.82 -13.62
C SER A 20 -81.30 26.96 -14.83
N THR A 21 -80.50 25.91 -14.61
CA THR A 21 -80.90 24.51 -14.84
C THR A 21 -79.72 23.60 -14.48
N ALA A 22 -80.01 22.54 -13.72
CA ALA A 22 -79.16 21.38 -13.39
C ALA A 22 -78.21 21.43 -12.17
N ILE A 23 -78.72 21.77 -10.97
CA ILE A 23 -78.15 21.26 -9.70
C ILE A 23 -78.75 19.88 -9.39
N ILE A 24 -78.66 18.92 -10.32
CA ILE A 24 -79.08 17.52 -10.07
C ILE A 24 -78.02 16.50 -10.57
N GLY A 25 -77.04 16.90 -11.40
CA GLY A 25 -75.97 16.01 -11.89
C GLY A 25 -74.61 16.09 -11.18
N GLY A 26 -74.34 17.13 -10.39
CA GLY A 26 -72.99 17.40 -9.89
C GLY A 26 -72.56 16.67 -8.63
N SER A 27 -73.46 15.97 -7.92
CA SER A 27 -73.09 15.26 -6.68
C SER A 27 -72.37 13.96 -6.98
N THR A 28 -72.93 13.14 -7.87
CA THR A 28 -72.42 11.81 -8.21
C THR A 28 -71.05 11.86 -8.89
N GLU A 29 -70.80 12.82 -9.77
CA GLU A 29 -69.50 13.02 -10.43
C GLU A 29 -68.42 13.48 -9.46
N ARG A 30 -68.76 14.40 -8.53
CA ARG A 30 -67.85 14.81 -7.45
C ARG A 30 -67.52 13.65 -6.52
N ASP A 31 -68.51 12.85 -6.15
CA ASP A 31 -68.32 11.69 -5.29
C ASP A 31 -67.45 10.62 -5.97
N ALA A 32 -67.62 10.40 -7.28
CA ALA A 32 -66.76 9.51 -8.07
C ALA A 32 -65.31 10.03 -8.17
N TYR A 33 -65.12 11.33 -8.35
CA TYR A 33 -63.79 11.95 -8.37
C TYR A 33 -63.09 11.87 -7.01
N LEU A 34 -63.82 12.12 -5.91
CA LEU A 34 -63.32 11.95 -4.55
C LEU A 34 -62.96 10.49 -4.27
N ALA A 35 -63.77 9.53 -4.70
CA ALA A 35 -63.46 8.11 -4.58
C ALA A 35 -62.16 7.73 -5.31
N LYS A 36 -61.95 8.29 -6.51
CA LYS A 36 -60.71 8.10 -7.27
C LYS A 36 -59.51 8.66 -6.52
N ILE A 37 -59.55 9.90 -6.04
CA ILE A 37 -58.47 10.51 -5.25
C ILE A 37 -58.17 9.67 -3.99
N VAL A 38 -59.20 9.23 -3.27
CA VAL A 38 -59.03 8.40 -2.07
C VAL A 38 -58.36 7.08 -2.43
N SER A 39 -58.74 6.47 -3.55
CA SER A 39 -58.10 5.24 -4.03
C SER A 39 -56.63 5.45 -4.42
N GLU A 40 -56.31 6.54 -5.12
CA GLU A 40 -54.93 6.91 -5.50
C GLU A 40 -54.07 7.19 -4.26
N LYS A 41 -54.60 7.95 -3.30
CA LYS A 41 -53.92 8.20 -2.02
C LYS A 41 -53.67 6.89 -1.27
N ARG A 42 -54.63 5.98 -1.23
CA ARG A 42 -54.46 4.66 -0.60
C ARG A 42 -53.37 3.85 -1.30
N LEU A 43 -53.35 3.81 -2.63
CA LEU A 43 -52.31 3.12 -3.39
C LEU A 43 -50.93 3.73 -3.13
N SER A 44 -50.80 5.06 -3.15
CA SER A 44 -49.52 5.72 -2.85
C SER A 44 -48.99 5.38 -1.45
N LEU A 45 -49.88 5.27 -0.45
CA LEU A 45 -49.50 4.92 0.91
C LEU A 45 -49.02 3.47 1.01
N ILE A 46 -49.70 2.55 0.30
CA ILE A 46 -49.31 1.13 0.24
C ILE A 46 -47.94 0.99 -0.41
N THR A 47 -47.73 1.64 -1.56
CA THR A 47 -46.44 1.62 -2.29
C THR A 47 -45.32 2.20 -1.42
N ALA A 48 -45.51 3.36 -0.81
CA ALA A 48 -44.50 3.97 0.06
C ALA A 48 -44.18 3.09 1.28
N TRP A 49 -45.19 2.42 1.85
CA TRP A 49 -44.97 1.48 2.95
C TRP A 49 -44.19 0.24 2.50
N GLU A 50 -44.54 -0.34 1.35
CA GLU A 50 -43.84 -1.48 0.76
C GLU A 50 -42.36 -1.15 0.49
N GLU A 51 -42.10 -0.01 -0.14
CA GLU A 51 -40.75 0.50 -0.40
C GLU A 51 -39.97 0.71 0.91
N SER A 52 -40.62 1.23 1.95
CA SER A 52 -40.00 1.35 3.28
C SER A 52 -39.62 -0.01 3.89
N GLN A 53 -40.47 -1.05 3.73
CA GLN A 53 -40.14 -2.40 4.19
C GLN A 53 -38.98 -3.02 3.41
N LYS A 54 -38.95 -2.84 2.08
CA LYS A 54 -37.84 -3.28 1.22
C LYS A 54 -36.53 -2.60 1.64
N ALA A 55 -36.52 -1.28 1.75
CA ALA A 55 -35.36 -0.51 2.19
C ALA A 55 -34.85 -0.94 3.58
N ARG A 56 -35.76 -1.28 4.51
CA ARG A 56 -35.38 -1.83 5.83
C ARG A 56 -34.70 -3.20 5.72
N ALA A 57 -35.18 -4.08 4.83
CA ALA A 57 -34.55 -5.37 4.59
C ALA A 57 -33.15 -5.20 3.97
N ASP A 58 -33.04 -4.35 2.95
CA ASP A 58 -31.79 -4.06 2.26
C ASP A 58 -30.75 -3.43 3.19
N ASN A 59 -31.15 -2.48 4.04
CA ASN A 59 -30.23 -1.87 5.00
C ASN A 59 -29.69 -2.90 6.02
N ARG A 60 -30.53 -3.85 6.47
CA ARG A 60 -30.09 -4.94 7.34
C ARG A 60 -29.12 -5.87 6.64
N ALA A 61 -29.38 -6.22 5.38
CA ALA A 61 -28.49 -7.06 4.58
C ALA A 61 -27.15 -6.36 4.33
N ALA A 62 -27.17 -5.10 3.89
CA ALA A 62 -25.99 -4.29 3.63
C ALA A 62 -25.08 -4.18 4.87
N LYS A 63 -25.65 -3.95 6.06
CA LYS A 63 -24.88 -3.92 7.32
C LYS A 63 -24.19 -5.25 7.62
N LYS A 64 -24.89 -6.38 7.43
CA LYS A 64 -24.31 -7.71 7.64
C LYS A 64 -23.18 -8.00 6.64
N LEU A 65 -23.39 -7.67 5.37
CA LEU A 65 -22.37 -7.83 4.33
C LEU A 65 -21.15 -6.97 4.61
N ALA A 66 -21.33 -5.70 4.95
CA ALA A 66 -20.23 -4.81 5.32
C ALA A 66 -19.43 -5.34 6.52
N PHE A 67 -20.13 -5.87 7.54
CA PHE A 67 -19.48 -6.52 8.67
C PHE A 67 -18.65 -7.74 8.24
N ILE A 68 -19.23 -8.65 7.45
CA ILE A 68 -18.53 -9.84 6.94
C ILE A 68 -17.28 -9.44 6.15
N THR A 69 -17.41 -8.51 5.21
CA THR A 69 -16.27 -8.03 4.41
C THR A 69 -15.19 -7.40 5.30
N SER A 70 -15.57 -6.60 6.30
CA SER A 70 -14.59 -6.00 7.22
C SER A 70 -13.85 -7.06 8.04
N TRP A 71 -14.56 -8.10 8.49
CA TRP A 71 -13.99 -9.19 9.27
C TRP A 71 -13.07 -10.06 8.42
N GLU A 72 -13.45 -10.37 7.18
CA GLU A 72 -12.60 -11.08 6.21
C GLU A 72 -11.32 -10.29 5.92
N ASN A 73 -11.43 -8.98 5.70
CA ASN A 73 -10.27 -8.13 5.47
C ASN A 73 -9.35 -8.07 6.69
N ALA A 74 -9.91 -8.04 7.91
CA ALA A 74 -9.10 -8.11 9.13
C ALA A 74 -8.34 -9.45 9.22
N LYS A 75 -8.98 -10.57 8.88
CA LYS A 75 -8.32 -11.89 8.86
C LYS A 75 -7.27 -12.02 7.76
N LYS A 76 -7.50 -11.44 6.58
CA LYS A 76 -6.47 -11.35 5.53
C LYS A 76 -5.26 -10.56 6.00
N ALA A 77 -5.48 -9.38 6.58
CA ALA A 77 -4.40 -8.54 7.10
C ALA A 77 -3.60 -9.22 8.22
N GLU A 78 -4.27 -9.99 9.10
CA GLU A 78 -3.62 -10.81 10.12
C GLU A 78 -2.65 -11.83 9.50
N MET A 79 -3.11 -12.60 8.50
CA MET A 79 -2.28 -13.58 7.80
C MET A 79 -1.14 -12.93 6.99
N GLU A 80 -1.39 -11.81 6.33
CA GLU A 80 -0.35 -11.06 5.61
C GLU A 80 0.74 -10.53 6.55
N ALA A 81 0.37 -10.09 7.76
CA ALA A 81 1.34 -9.68 8.77
C ALA A 81 2.21 -10.85 9.26
N GLU A 82 1.63 -12.04 9.44
CA GLU A 82 2.40 -13.24 9.77
C GLU A 82 3.37 -13.64 8.66
N LEU A 83 2.93 -13.61 7.40
CA LEU A 83 3.77 -13.87 6.24
C LEU A 83 4.96 -12.91 6.20
N ARG A 84 4.70 -11.60 6.33
CA ARG A 84 5.74 -10.57 6.34
C ARG A 84 6.75 -10.78 7.47
N LYS A 85 6.29 -11.18 8.67
CA LYS A 85 7.18 -11.49 9.80
C LYS A 85 8.11 -12.65 9.48
N ILE A 86 7.62 -13.70 8.82
CA ILE A 86 8.43 -14.85 8.40
C ILE A 86 9.46 -14.42 7.34
N GLU A 87 9.05 -13.62 6.35
CA GLU A 87 9.94 -13.10 5.32
C GLU A 87 11.07 -12.24 5.91
N GLU A 88 10.77 -11.35 6.86
CA GLU A 88 11.78 -10.54 7.55
C GLU A 88 12.77 -11.41 8.34
N GLN A 89 12.30 -12.46 9.00
CA GLN A 89 13.19 -13.41 9.70
C GLN A 89 14.09 -14.17 8.73
N LEU A 90 13.57 -14.56 7.57
CA LEU A 90 14.34 -15.23 6.53
C LEU A 90 15.41 -14.30 5.96
N GLN A 91 15.07 -13.05 5.67
CA GLN A 91 16.02 -12.03 5.21
C GLN A 91 17.13 -11.77 6.25
N LYS A 92 16.77 -11.63 7.54
CA LYS A 92 17.76 -11.48 8.63
C LYS A 92 18.72 -12.65 8.70
N LYS A 93 18.21 -13.89 8.62
CA LYS A 93 19.06 -15.10 8.61
C LYS A 93 20.00 -15.10 7.41
N LYS A 94 19.48 -14.80 6.22
CA LYS A 94 20.28 -14.73 4.99
C LYS A 94 21.42 -13.70 5.11
N ALA A 95 21.12 -12.48 5.55
CA ALA A 95 22.12 -11.44 5.75
C ALA A 95 23.20 -11.84 6.78
N ALA A 96 22.80 -12.44 7.90
CA ALA A 96 23.75 -12.93 8.91
C ALA A 96 24.68 -14.04 8.38
N TYR A 97 24.18 -14.93 7.51
CA TYR A 97 25.01 -15.94 6.86
C TYR A 97 25.98 -15.33 5.84
N GLU A 98 25.51 -14.38 5.03
CA GLU A 98 26.36 -13.66 4.07
C GLU A 98 27.48 -12.90 4.78
N GLU A 99 27.19 -12.22 5.89
CA GLU A 99 28.19 -11.55 6.71
C GLU A 99 29.22 -12.54 7.30
N LYS A 100 28.77 -13.68 7.84
CA LYS A 100 29.66 -14.73 8.33
C LYS A 100 30.62 -15.22 7.24
N LEU A 101 30.15 -15.39 6.01
CA LEU A 101 31.00 -15.80 4.89
C LEU A 101 32.00 -14.71 4.51
N LYS A 102 31.57 -13.44 4.45
CA LYS A 102 32.47 -12.30 4.22
C LYS A 102 33.55 -12.19 5.28
N ASN A 103 33.21 -12.38 6.55
CA ASN A 103 34.17 -12.35 7.66
C ASN A 103 35.18 -13.50 7.56
N LYS A 104 34.74 -14.73 7.22
CA LYS A 104 35.65 -15.85 6.97
C LYS A 104 36.58 -15.58 5.80
N LEU A 105 36.07 -15.01 4.72
CA LEU A 105 36.87 -14.63 3.55
C LEU A 105 37.92 -13.58 3.92
N ALA A 106 37.54 -12.53 4.67
CA ALA A 106 38.46 -11.51 5.15
C ALA A 106 39.56 -12.11 6.06
N MET A 107 39.21 -13.04 6.95
CA MET A 107 40.19 -13.74 7.80
C MET A 107 41.18 -14.56 6.99
N LEU A 108 40.72 -15.24 5.92
CA LEU A 108 41.59 -15.97 5.01
C LEU A 108 42.57 -15.03 4.29
N HIS A 109 42.08 -13.90 3.76
CA HIS A 109 42.93 -12.90 3.12
C HIS A 109 43.98 -12.34 4.08
N ARG A 110 43.57 -11.95 5.30
CA ARG A 110 44.48 -11.45 6.33
C ARG A 110 45.56 -12.48 6.68
N THR A 111 45.18 -13.75 6.86
CA THR A 111 46.13 -14.82 7.18
C THR A 111 47.12 -15.05 6.02
N ALA A 112 46.64 -14.98 4.78
CA ALA A 112 47.50 -15.12 3.61
C ALA A 112 48.48 -13.93 3.48
N GLU A 113 48.01 -12.71 3.71
CA GLU A 113 48.85 -11.51 3.69
C GLU A 113 49.88 -11.50 4.81
N GLU A 114 49.51 -11.94 6.02
CA GLU A 114 50.44 -12.09 7.14
C GLU A 114 51.56 -13.08 6.81
N ARG A 115 51.24 -14.22 6.18
CA ARG A 115 52.25 -15.17 5.72
C ARG A 115 53.16 -14.58 4.63
N ARG A 116 52.60 -13.82 3.68
CA ARG A 116 53.40 -13.14 2.65
C ARG A 116 54.35 -12.11 3.29
N ALA A 117 53.86 -11.30 4.21
CA ALA A 117 54.66 -10.31 4.93
C ALA A 117 55.77 -10.98 5.76
N GLN A 118 55.47 -12.11 6.42
CA GLN A 118 56.47 -12.87 7.17
C GLN A 118 57.59 -13.43 6.26
N THR A 119 57.23 -13.99 5.11
CA THR A 119 58.21 -14.48 4.13
C THR A 119 59.07 -13.34 3.60
N GLU A 120 58.47 -12.19 3.30
CA GLU A 120 59.19 -11.02 2.79
C GLU A 120 60.14 -10.43 3.84
N ALA A 121 59.72 -10.39 5.11
CA ALA A 121 60.58 -9.98 6.22
C ALA A 121 61.81 -10.90 6.35
N ARG A 122 61.61 -12.23 6.32
CA ARG A 122 62.74 -13.20 6.35
C ARG A 122 63.68 -13.03 5.18
N ARG A 123 63.14 -12.83 3.97
CA ARG A 123 63.95 -12.54 2.77
C ARG A 123 64.80 -11.29 2.97
N GLY A 124 64.23 -10.23 3.56
CA GLY A 124 64.94 -9.01 3.90
C GLY A 124 66.07 -9.24 4.91
N GLU A 125 65.79 -9.98 5.99
CA GLU A 125 66.79 -10.36 7.01
C GLU A 125 67.97 -11.13 6.40
N GLU A 126 67.69 -12.15 5.57
CA GLU A 126 68.72 -12.95 4.89
C GLU A 126 69.57 -12.09 3.94
N THR A 127 68.94 -11.12 3.26
CA THR A 127 69.63 -10.19 2.35
C THR A 127 70.58 -9.28 3.14
N ILE A 128 70.12 -8.67 4.23
CA ILE A 128 70.93 -7.81 5.10
C ILE A 128 72.11 -8.61 5.68
N LEU A 129 71.86 -9.82 6.17
CA LEU A 129 72.92 -10.69 6.70
C LEU A 129 73.98 -11.00 5.64
N ALA A 130 73.56 -11.29 4.40
CA ALA A 130 74.49 -11.53 3.29
C ALA A 130 75.33 -10.28 2.96
N GLU A 131 74.71 -9.10 2.96
CA GLU A 131 75.39 -7.82 2.75
C GLU A 131 76.41 -7.52 3.85
N GLU A 132 76.04 -7.71 5.13
CA GLU A 132 76.94 -7.56 6.27
C GLU A 132 78.13 -8.51 6.17
N MET A 133 77.89 -9.77 5.83
CA MET A 133 78.96 -10.77 5.67
C MET A 133 79.87 -10.41 4.49
N ALA A 134 79.31 -9.98 3.35
CA ALA A 134 80.10 -9.51 2.23
C ALA A 134 80.95 -8.29 2.59
N ALA A 135 80.42 -7.33 3.36
CA ALA A 135 81.17 -6.19 3.86
C ALA A 135 82.32 -6.62 4.79
N LYS A 136 82.09 -7.58 5.69
CA LYS A 136 83.15 -8.16 6.55
C LYS A 136 84.28 -8.79 5.74
N TYR A 137 83.95 -9.58 4.71
CA TYR A 137 84.96 -10.19 3.82
C TYR A 137 85.75 -9.13 3.04
N ARG A 138 85.08 -8.11 2.48
CA ARG A 138 85.75 -7.00 1.80
C ARG A 138 86.72 -6.24 2.73
N ALA A 139 86.34 -6.02 3.98
CA ALA A 139 87.18 -5.33 4.96
C ALA A 139 88.40 -6.16 5.38
N LYS A 140 88.27 -7.49 5.48
CA LYS A 140 89.39 -8.40 5.80
C LYS A 140 90.30 -8.73 4.62
N GLY A 141 89.83 -8.55 3.37
CA GLY A 141 90.57 -8.92 2.16
C GLY A 141 90.56 -10.43 1.87
N GLU A 142 89.71 -11.19 2.54
CA GLU A 142 89.58 -12.65 2.40
C GLU A 142 88.30 -13.00 1.63
N GLY A 143 88.36 -14.07 0.81
CA GLY A 143 87.19 -14.58 0.09
C GLY A 143 86.18 -15.29 1.01
N PRO A 144 84.91 -15.42 0.59
CA PRO A 144 83.90 -16.13 1.38
C PRO A 144 84.31 -17.58 1.67
N THR A 145 84.27 -17.98 2.94
CA THR A 145 84.70 -19.32 3.37
C THR A 145 83.66 -20.42 3.13
N LYS A 146 82.40 -20.06 2.87
CA LYS A 146 81.33 -20.97 2.44
C LYS A 146 80.75 -20.48 1.11
N LEU A 147 81.16 -21.11 0.02
CA LEU A 147 80.62 -20.88 -1.32
C LEU A 147 79.43 -21.82 -1.53
N PHE A 148 78.24 -21.23 -1.69
CA PHE A 148 76.96 -21.91 -1.99
C PHE A 148 76.35 -22.71 -0.82
N GLY A 149 75.50 -22.03 -0.03
CA GLY A 149 74.50 -22.71 0.80
C GLY A 149 73.49 -23.42 -0.09
N LEU A 150 73.32 -24.73 0.12
CA LEU A 150 72.53 -25.63 -0.71
C LEU A 150 71.12 -25.09 -1.07
N LEU A 151 70.83 -25.08 -2.37
CA LEU A 151 69.48 -25.34 -2.88
C LEU A 151 69.04 -26.71 -2.34
N LYS A 152 68.03 -26.74 -1.46
CA LYS A 152 67.18 -27.93 -1.31
C LYS A 152 65.82 -27.58 -1.91
N ALA A 153 65.54 -28.23 -3.04
CA ALA A 153 64.26 -28.26 -3.73
C ALA A 153 63.19 -28.98 -2.89
#